data_AF-A0A803QWS2-F1
#
_entry.id   AF-A0A803QWS2-F1
#
_cell.length_a   1.000
_cell.length_b   1.000
_cell.length_c   1.000
_cell.angle_alpha   90.00
_cell.angle_beta   90.00
_cell.angle_gamma   90.00
#
_symmetry.space_group_name_H-M   'P 1'
#
loop_
_entity.id
_entity.type
_entity.pdbx_description
1 polymer ?
#
loop_
_entity_poly.entity_id
_entity_poly.type
_entity_poly.pdbx_seq_one_letter_code
_entity_poly.pdbx_strand_id
1 'polypeptide(L)'
;MPNKDQSGVDTYDHNNYSAPVHAVIGMAGFSLDKFPNDVKSWSLSRISEFGYLRAHATKQDITLEFVNTGSRKIEDSFRIIKKQQDQLNNRKIKNK
;
A
#
# COMPACT_ATOMS: atom_id res chain seq x y z
N MET A 1 6.43 -9.05 5.56
CA MET A 1 6.15 -8.87 4.12
C MET A 1 4.65 -8.82 3.91
N PRO A 2 4.14 -7.94 3.04
CA PRO A 2 2.70 -7.84 2.79
C PRO A 2 2.17 -9.10 2.11
N ASN A 3 0.87 -9.31 2.23
CA ASN A 3 0.17 -10.32 1.44
C ASN A 3 -0.56 -9.62 0.30
N LYS A 4 -0.26 -10.02 -0.94
CA LYS A 4 -0.92 -9.51 -2.14
C LYS A 4 -2.18 -10.33 -2.41
N ASP A 5 -3.31 -9.66 -2.59
CA ASP A 5 -4.58 -10.33 -2.87
C ASP A 5 -4.79 -10.61 -4.37
N GLN A 6 -5.90 -11.25 -4.73
CA GLN A 6 -6.26 -11.56 -6.11
C GLN A 6 -6.48 -10.31 -6.99
N SER A 7 -6.76 -9.17 -6.36
CA SER A 7 -6.92 -7.88 -7.04
C SER A 7 -5.59 -7.15 -7.21
N GLY A 8 -4.48 -7.72 -6.72
CA GLY A 8 -3.15 -7.13 -6.78
C GLY A 8 -2.86 -6.12 -5.67
N VAL A 9 -3.70 -6.01 -4.64
CA VAL A 9 -3.52 -5.06 -3.53
C VAL A 9 -2.63 -5.67 -2.45
N ASP A 10 -1.56 -4.97 -2.09
CA ASP A 10 -0.68 -5.37 -1.00
C ASP A 10 -1.26 -4.97 0.37
N THR A 11 -1.47 -5.93 1.27
CA THR A 11 -1.97 -5.67 2.64
C THR A 11 -0.87 -5.78 3.68
N TYR A 12 -0.66 -4.68 4.42
CA TYR A 12 0.24 -4.58 5.56
C TYR A 12 -0.55 -4.60 6.88
N ASP A 13 -0.40 -5.67 7.65
CA ASP A 13 -1.03 -5.81 8.97
C ASP A 13 -0.13 -5.21 10.06
N HIS A 14 -0.47 -4.01 10.54
CA HIS A 14 0.33 -3.32 11.56
C HIS A 14 0.21 -3.95 12.97
N ASN A 15 -0.56 -5.03 13.14
CA ASN A 15 -0.58 -5.77 14.40
C ASN A 15 0.53 -6.84 14.45
N ASN A 16 1.06 -7.26 13.30
CA ASN A 16 2.13 -8.26 13.20
C ASN A 16 3.42 -7.73 12.55
N TYR A 17 3.39 -6.49 12.04
CA TYR A 17 4.51 -5.84 11.39
C TYR A 17 4.57 -4.36 11.78
N SER A 18 5.54 -4.01 12.64
CA SER A 18 5.66 -2.67 13.23
C SER A 18 6.46 -1.67 12.38
N ALA A 19 7.20 -2.15 11.38
CA ALA A 19 8.00 -1.26 10.54
C ALA A 19 7.09 -0.42 9.61
N PRO A 20 7.44 0.85 9.36
CA PRO A 20 6.69 1.71 8.45
C PRO A 20 6.80 1.23 7.01
N VAL A 21 5.78 1.55 6.21
CA VAL A 21 5.83 1.43 4.75
C VAL A 21 6.33 2.74 4.17
N HIS A 22 7.35 2.69 3.33
CA HIS A 22 7.91 3.87 2.67
C HIS A 22 7.46 3.88 1.21
N ALA A 23 6.80 4.96 0.80
CA ALA A 23 6.42 5.22 -0.59
C ALA A 23 7.08 6.51 -1.06
N VAL A 24 7.70 6.48 -2.24
CA VAL A 24 8.32 7.66 -2.87
C VAL A 24 7.38 8.18 -3.94
N ILE A 25 6.86 9.39 -3.76
CA ILE A 25 5.90 10.02 -4.68
C ILE A 25 6.46 11.38 -5.12
N GLY A 26 7.41 11.34 -6.05
CA GLY A 26 8.06 12.53 -6.65
C GLY A 26 7.66 12.78 -8.12
N MET A 27 6.70 12.00 -8.64
CA MET A 27 6.43 11.89 -10.08
C MET A 27 5.30 12.81 -10.55
N ALA A 28 5.25 14.06 -10.04
CA ALA A 28 4.12 14.95 -10.27
C ALA A 28 4.12 15.68 -11.64
N GLY A 29 5.22 15.64 -12.40
CA GLY A 29 5.24 16.22 -13.77
C GLY A 29 6.54 16.86 -14.28
N PHE A 30 7.67 16.79 -13.57
CA PHE A 30 8.92 17.40 -14.05
C PHE A 30 9.68 16.50 -15.03
N SER A 31 10.31 15.45 -14.51
CA SER A 31 11.01 14.43 -15.29
C SER A 31 10.92 13.09 -14.55
N LEU A 32 11.07 12.00 -15.29
CA LEU A 32 10.98 10.64 -14.76
C LEU A 32 12.37 10.00 -14.78
N ASP A 33 12.76 9.45 -13.64
CA ASP A 33 14.01 8.72 -13.48
C ASP A 33 13.83 7.23 -13.73
N LYS A 34 14.82 6.59 -14.35
CA LYS A 34 14.84 5.14 -14.52
C LYS A 34 15.30 4.46 -13.23
N PHE A 35 14.66 3.35 -12.89
CA PHE A 35 15.12 2.51 -11.78
C PHE A 35 16.37 1.70 -12.16
N PRO A 36 17.25 1.39 -11.19
CA PRO A 36 18.34 0.44 -11.41
C PRO A 36 17.78 -0.97 -11.64
N ASN A 37 18.57 -1.81 -12.32
CA ASN A 37 18.23 -3.21 -12.57
C ASN A 37 18.38 -4.05 -11.30
N ASP A 38 19.44 -3.81 -10.52
CA ASP A 38 19.73 -4.55 -9.29
C ASP A 38 18.97 -3.96 -8.10
N VAL A 39 17.89 -4.64 -7.71
CA VAL A 39 16.97 -4.13 -6.68
C VAL A 39 16.85 -5.09 -5.51
N LYS A 40 16.78 -4.49 -4.31
CA LYS A 40 16.63 -5.22 -3.06
C LYS A 40 15.19 -5.68 -2.87
N SER A 41 15.02 -6.80 -2.15
CA SER A 41 13.71 -7.44 -1.92
C SER A 41 12.68 -6.58 -1.18
N TRP A 42 13.09 -5.48 -0.53
CA TRP A 42 12.18 -4.54 0.13
C TRP A 42 11.48 -3.58 -0.84
N SER A 43 11.96 -3.43 -2.09
CA SER A 43 11.36 -2.56 -3.09
C SER A 43 10.36 -3.36 -3.94
N LEU A 44 9.09 -3.32 -3.52
CA LEU A 44 8.04 -4.22 -4.07
C LEU A 44 7.43 -3.73 -5.38
N SER A 45 7.28 -2.41 -5.52
CA SER A 45 6.65 -1.77 -6.68
C SER A 45 7.45 -0.53 -7.08
N ARG A 46 7.62 -0.35 -8.39
CA ARG A 46 8.45 0.68 -9.00
C ARG A 46 7.81 1.07 -10.33
N ILE A 47 7.24 2.27 -10.39
CA ILE A 47 6.56 2.78 -11.57
C ILE A 47 7.23 4.10 -11.95
N SER A 48 7.58 4.25 -13.22
CA SER A 48 8.22 5.44 -13.77
C SER A 48 7.21 6.15 -14.67
N GLU A 49 6.12 6.62 -14.08
CA GLU A 49 5.02 7.31 -14.77
C GLU A 49 4.60 8.54 -13.98
N PHE A 50 4.08 9.54 -14.68
CA PHE A 50 3.52 10.70 -13.99
C PHE A 50 2.20 10.35 -13.31
N GLY A 51 2.03 10.83 -12.08
CA GLY A 51 0.88 10.48 -11.29
C GLY A 51 0.84 11.17 -9.94
N TYR A 52 -0.15 10.77 -9.15
CA TYR A 52 -0.31 11.25 -7.78
C TYR A 52 -0.78 10.13 -6.87
N LEU A 53 -0.50 10.30 -5.58
CA LEU A 53 -1.01 9.42 -4.54
C LEU A 53 -2.41 9.87 -4.13
N ARG A 54 -3.35 8.93 -4.11
CA ARG A 54 -4.67 9.11 -3.51
C ARG A 54 -4.74 8.25 -2.25
N ALA A 55 -5.01 8.88 -1.11
CA ALA A 55 -5.13 8.21 0.18
C ALA A 55 -6.55 8.33 0.72
N HIS A 56 -7.08 7.22 1.22
CA HIS A 56 -8.35 7.17 1.95
C HIS A 56 -8.13 6.48 3.29
N ALA A 57 -8.45 7.17 4.38
CA ALA A 57 -8.20 6.70 5.74
C ALA A 57 -9.50 6.55 6.52
N THR A 58 -9.61 5.43 7.23
CA THR A 58 -10.65 5.13 8.21
C THR A 58 -10.00 4.87 9.58
N LYS A 59 -10.81 4.61 10.61
CA LYS A 59 -10.27 4.20 11.91
C LYS A 59 -9.65 2.80 11.89
N GLN A 60 -9.94 1.99 10.87
CA GLN A 60 -9.55 0.58 10.78
C GLN A 60 -8.39 0.38 9.80
N ASP A 61 -8.31 1.22 8.78
CA ASP A 61 -7.35 1.05 7.69
C ASP A 61 -7.07 2.34 6.93
N ILE A 62 -5.95 2.33 6.22
CA ILE A 62 -5.56 3.36 5.26
C ILE A 62 -5.32 2.66 3.94
N THR A 63 -6.03 3.08 2.89
CA THR A 63 -5.81 2.64 1.52
C THR A 63 -5.07 3.73 0.76
N LEU A 64 -4.04 3.34 0.01
CA LEU A 64 -3.19 4.23 -0.76
C LEU A 64 -3.13 3.71 -2.20
N GLU A 65 -3.34 4.60 -3.16
CA GLU A 65 -3.41 4.27 -4.58
C GLU A 65 -2.52 5.22 -5.36
N PHE A 66 -1.69 4.69 -6.25
CA PHE A 66 -1.02 5.47 -7.28
C PHE A 66 -1.92 5.57 -8.51
N VAL A 67 -2.27 6.80 -8.87
CA VAL A 67 -3.11 7.11 -10.03
C VAL A 67 -2.24 7.75 -11.11
N ASN A 68 -2.17 7.09 -12.27
CA ASN A 68 -1.45 7.61 -13.43
C ASN A 68 -2.23 8.79 -14.04
N THR A 69 -1.55 9.91 -14.34
CA THR A 69 -2.21 11.12 -14.85
C THR A 69 -2.65 11.00 -16.31
N GLY A 70 -1.90 10.26 -17.14
CA GLY A 70 -2.21 10.05 -18.54
C GLY A 70 -3.37 9.06 -18.74
N SER A 71 -3.32 7.90 -18.08
CA SER A 71 -4.33 6.85 -18.22
C SER A 71 -5.53 7.02 -17.29
N ARG A 72 -5.36 7.76 -16.18
CA ARG A 72 -6.32 7.87 -15.04
C ARG A 72 -6.64 6.54 -14.35
N LYS A 73 -5.83 5.51 -14.60
CA LYS A 73 -5.99 4.20 -13.96
C LYS A 73 -5.17 4.13 -12.67
N ILE A 74 -5.60 3.24 -11.78
CA ILE A 74 -4.82 2.83 -10.62
C ILE A 74 -3.79 1.82 -11.12
N GLU A 75 -2.51 2.12 -10.95
CA GLU A 75 -1.42 1.23 -11.38
C GLU A 75 -0.71 0.55 -10.21
N ASP A 76 -0.88 1.09 -9.00
CA ASP A 76 -0.49 0.41 -7.76
C ASP A 76 -1.46 0.76 -6.64
N SER A 77 -1.66 -0.18 -5.71
CA SER A 77 -2.51 0.01 -4.55
C SER A 77 -2.05 -0.87 -3.39
N PHE A 78 -2.06 -0.29 -2.20
CA PHE A 78 -1.78 -1.02 -0.98
C PHE A 78 -2.62 -0.49 0.17
N ARG A 79 -2.80 -1.35 1.18
CA ARG A 79 -3.60 -1.05 2.36
C ARG A 79 -2.82 -1.36 3.62
N ILE A 80 -2.89 -0.46 4.59
CA ILE A 80 -2.35 -0.64 5.92
C ILE A 80 -3.53 -0.82 6.87
N ILE A 81 -3.57 -1.95 7.59
CA ILE A 81 -4.65 -2.25 8.54
C ILE A 81 -4.11 -2.24 9.97
N LYS A 82 -4.95 -1.78 10.90
CA LYS A 82 -4.73 -1.93 12.34
C LYS A 82 -6.01 -2.49 12.96
N LYS A 83 -5.92 -3.67 13.59
CA LYS A 83 -7.09 -4.31 14.17
C LYS A 83 -7.35 -3.62 15.50
N GLN A 84 -8.54 -3.07 15.65
CA GLN A 84 -8.97 -2.54 16.94
C GLN A 84 -9.20 -3.69 17.92
N GLN A 85 -8.81 -3.51 19.19
CA GLN A 85 -8.91 -4.54 20.24
C GLN A 85 -10.32 -5.13 20.36
N ASP A 86 -11.37 -4.34 20.11
CA ASP A 86 -12.77 -4.80 20.18
C ASP A 86 -13.11 -5.86 19.12
N GLN A 87 -12.50 -5.78 17.93
CA GLN A 87 -12.66 -6.76 16.85
C GLN A 87 -11.95 -8.09 17.16
N LEU A 88 -10.81 -8.02 17.85
CA LEU A 88 -10.06 -9.20 18.31
C LEU A 88 -10.82 -9.94 19.42
N ASN A 89 -11.44 -9.21 20.34
CA ASN A 89 -12.21 -9.77 21.43
C ASN A 89 -13.48 -10.47 20.93
N ASN A 90 -14.20 -9.87 19.98
CA ASN A 90 -15.41 -10.47 19.40
C ASN A 90 -15.15 -11.73 18.57
N ARG A 91 -13.97 -11.87 17.94
CA ARG A 91 -13.59 -13.12 17.24
C ARG A 91 -13.24 -14.26 18.22
N LYS A 92 -12.66 -13.95 19.38
CA LYS A 92 -12.40 -14.96 20.43
C LYS A 92 -13.69 -15.53 21.01
N ILE A 93 -14.74 -14.73 21.15
CA ILE A 93 -16.03 -15.16 21.71
C ILE A 93 -16.81 -16.04 20.72
N LYS A 94 -16.69 -15.81 19.41
CA LYS A 94 -17.41 -16.58 18.37
C LYS A 94 -16.78 -17.94 18.03
N ASN A 95 -15.55 -18.20 18.46
CA ASN A 95 -14.81 -19.44 18.18
C ASN A 95 -14.73 -20.37 19.41
N LYS A 96 -15.67 -20.23 20.35
CA LYS A 96 -15.78 -21.01 21.58
C LYS A 96 -17.16 -21.63 21.66
#